data_AF-A0A410MF63-F1
#
_entry.id   AF-A0A410MF63-F1
#
_cell.length_a   1.000
_cell.length_b   1.000
_cell.length_c   1.000
_cell.angle_alpha   90.00
_cell.angle_beta   90.00
_cell.angle_gamma   90.00
#
_symmetry.space_group_name_H-M   'P 1'
#
loop_
_entity.id
_entity.type
_entity.pdbx_description
1 polymer ?
#
loop_
_entity_poly.entity_id
_entity_poly.type
_entity_poly.pdbx_seq_one_letter_code
_entity_poly.pdbx_strand_id
1 'polypeptide(L)' 'MSSIEEKLKEMRNISSVCWKCKIELRGEDMISVTDRHSITIVLCHDCYEFYQEVRSTWSSEG' A
#
# COMPACT_ATOMS: atom_id res chain seq x y z
N MET A 1 -5.35 -30.09 11.64
CA MET A 1 -6.02 -29.99 10.32
C MET A 1 -6.65 -28.61 10.26
N SER A 2 -6.13 -27.72 9.41
CA SER A 2 -6.71 -26.37 9.29
C SER A 2 -8.06 -26.46 8.58
N SER A 3 -9.09 -25.85 9.16
CA SER A 3 -10.45 -25.88 8.60
C SER A 3 -10.53 -24.96 7.38
N ILE A 4 -11.44 -25.27 6.45
CA ILE A 4 -11.70 -24.40 5.28
C ILE A 4 -12.05 -22.96 5.72
N GLU A 5 -12.63 -22.78 6.90
CA GLU A 5 -12.94 -21.45 7.46
C GLU A 5 -11.70 -20.65 7.87
N GLU A 6 -10.64 -21.30 8.34
CA GLU A 6 -9.36 -20.62 8.62
C GLU A 6 -8.71 -20.13 7.32
N LYS A 7 -8.71 -20.97 6.27
CA LYS A 7 -8.20 -20.57 4.94
C LYS A 7 -9.02 -19.43 4.33
N LEU A 8 -10.35 -19.46 4.49
CA LEU A 8 -11.23 -18.38 4.03
C LEU A 8 -11.02 -17.08 4.83
N LYS A 9 -10.71 -17.16 6.13
CA LYS A 9 -10.31 -16.00 6.94
C LYS A 9 -8.97 -15.41 6.49
N GLU A 10 -7.98 -16.23 6.18
CA GLU A 10 -6.70 -15.78 5.62
C GLU A 10 -6.89 -15.11 4.24
N MET A 11 -7.75 -15.65 3.37
CA MET A 11 -8.04 -15.06 2.06
C MET A 11 -8.77 -13.71 2.16
N ARG A 12 -9.50 -13.47 3.25
CA ARG A 12 -10.14 -12.17 3.52
C ARG A 12 -9.14 -11.05 3.84
N ASN A 13 -7.85 -11.36 4.02
CA ASN A 13 -6.82 -10.35 4.28
C ASN A 13 -6.34 -9.60 3.03
N ILE A 14 -6.76 -9.97 1.80
CA ILE A 14 -6.53 -9.11 0.63
C ILE A 14 -7.41 -7.86 0.79
N SER A 15 -6.78 -6.78 1.22
CA SER A 15 -7.46 -5.60 1.72
C SER A 15 -7.44 -4.44 0.73
N SER A 16 -6.48 -4.44 -0.20
CA SER A 16 -6.32 -3.41 -1.23
C SER A 16 -5.37 -3.85 -2.35
N VAL A 17 -5.18 -2.97 -3.33
CA VAL A 17 -4.23 -3.14 -4.45
C VAL A 17 -3.30 -1.93 -4.48
N CYS A 18 -2.00 -2.16 -4.66
CA CYS A 18 -1.03 -1.09 -4.82
C CYS A 18 -1.37 -0.23 -6.03
N TRP A 19 -1.52 1.08 -5.83
CA TRP A 19 -1.88 2.03 -6.87
C TRP A 19 -0.88 2.05 -8.04
N LYS A 20 0.43 1.85 -7.76
CA LYS A 20 1.50 1.92 -8.77
C LYS A 20 1.70 0.59 -9.52
N CYS A 21 2.07 -0.48 -8.82
CA CYS A 21 2.45 -1.75 -9.45
C CYS A 21 1.33 -2.79 -9.56
N LYS A 22 0.13 -2.47 -9.05
CA LYS A 22 -1.08 -3.31 -9.14
C LYS A 22 -1.00 -4.68 -8.47
N ILE A 23 -0.03 -4.89 -7.56
CA ILE A 23 0.02 -6.10 -6.73
C ILE A 23 -1.06 -6.06 -5.64
N GLU A 24 -1.56 -7.23 -5.27
CA GLU A 24 -2.48 -7.39 -4.14
C GLU A 24 -1.74 -7.13 -2.82
N LEU A 25 -2.36 -6.36 -1.93
CA LEU A 25 -1.82 -6.03 -0.63
C LEU A 25 -2.65 -6.66 0.47
N ARG A 26 -1.93 -7.23 1.44
CA ARG A 26 -2.51 -7.66 2.70
C ARG A 26 -2.58 -6.48 3.65
N GLY A 27 -3.50 -6.55 4.62
CA GLY A 27 -3.77 -5.42 5.51
C GLY A 27 -2.54 -4.84 6.22
N GLU A 28 -1.56 -5.69 6.54
CA GLU A 28 -0.29 -5.32 7.17
C GLU A 28 0.72 -4.65 6.23
N ASP A 29 0.58 -4.83 4.91
CA ASP A 29 1.48 -4.32 3.87
C ASP A 29 0.96 -3.03 3.21
N MET A 30 -0.15 -2.47 3.69
CA MET A 30 -0.79 -1.29 3.11
C MET A 30 -0.22 0.01 3.67
N ILE A 31 0.36 0.84 2.80
CA ILE A 31 0.80 2.19 3.17
C ILE A 31 -0.09 3.20 2.45
N SER A 32 -0.82 4.01 3.21
CA SER A 32 -1.67 5.08 2.67
C SER A 32 -0.91 6.40 2.60
N VAL A 33 -0.86 7.00 1.42
CA VAL A 33 -0.26 8.31 1.18
C VAL A 33 -1.35 9.29 0.80
N THR A 34 -1.38 10.43 1.48
CA THR A 34 -2.35 11.52 1.22
C THR A 34 -1.62 12.79 0.81
N ASP A 35 -2.10 13.46 -0.23
CA ASP A 35 -1.56 14.74 -0.76
C ASP A 35 -1.87 15.98 0.11
N ARG A 36 -2.24 15.75 1.38
CA ARG A 36 -2.73 16.72 2.37
C ARG A 36 -4.06 17.42 2.05
N HIS A 37 -4.64 17.22 0.86
CA HIS A 37 -5.90 17.88 0.49
C HIS A 37 -7.06 16.91 0.35
N SER A 38 -6.96 15.92 -0.51
CA SER A 38 -8.15 15.14 -0.89
C SER A 38 -7.88 13.75 -1.44
N ILE A 39 -6.68 13.48 -1.95
CA ILE A 39 -6.39 12.20 -2.60
C ILE A 39 -5.57 11.34 -1.65
N THR A 40 -6.13 10.19 -1.28
CA THR A 40 -5.42 9.12 -0.57
C THR A 40 -5.25 7.93 -1.50
N ILE A 41 -4.01 7.51 -1.70
CA ILE A 41 -3.67 6.30 -2.46
C ILE A 41 -3.03 5.25 -1.56
N VAL A 42 -3.17 3.98 -1.92
CA VAL A 42 -2.52 2.87 -1.22
C VAL A 42 -1.33 2.39 -2.05
N LEU A 43 -0.18 2.22 -1.40
CA LEU A 43 1.06 1.73 -2.01
C LEU A 43 1.60 0.53 -1.22
N CYS A 44 2.34 -0.34 -1.92
CA CYS A 44 3.24 -1.31 -1.29
C CYS A 44 4.48 -0.60 -0.73
N HIS A 45 5.25 -1.30 0.10
CA HIS A 45 6.50 -0.80 0.69
C HIS A 45 7.47 -0.26 -0.37
N ASP A 46 7.83 -1.06 -1.37
CA ASP A 46 8.79 -0.66 -2.42
C ASP A 46 8.34 0.59 -3.20
N CYS A 47 7.03 0.68 -3.50
CA CYS A 47 6.50 1.83 -4.21
C CYS A 47 6.43 3.07 -3.32
N TYR A 48 6.27 2.89 -2.01
CA TYR A 48 6.31 3.96 -1.03
C TYR A 48 7.73 4.51 -0.83
N GLU A 49 8.75 3.65 -0.75
CA GLU A 49 10.16 4.08 -0.69
C GLU A 49 10.54 4.93 -1.89
N PHE A 50 10.23 4.45 -3.10
CA PHE A 50 10.41 5.24 -4.33
C PHE A 50 9.68 6.58 -4.27
N TYR A 51 8.44 6.59 -3.78
CA TYR A 51 7.66 7.83 -3.65
C TYR A 51 8.35 8.83 -2.70
N GLN A 52 8.95 8.36 -1.61
CA GLN A 52 9.65 9.21 -0.64
C GLN A 52 10.94 9.81 -1.21
N GLU A 53 11.73 9.02 -1.95
CA GLU A 53 12.93 9.50 -2.64
C GLU A 53 12.60 10.59 -3.65
N VAL A 54 11.53 10.39 -4.44
CA VAL A 54 11.08 11.41 -5.37
C VAL A 54 10.64 12.64 -4.60
N ARG A 55 9.74 12.50 -3.62
CA ARG A 55 9.17 13.62 -2.85
C ARG A 55 10.24 14.47 -2.14
N SER A 56 11.27 13.86 -1.58
CA SER A 56 12.37 14.60 -0.92
C SER A 56 13.16 15.45 -1.91
N THR A 57 13.36 14.96 -3.12
CA THR A 57 14.02 15.69 -4.21
C THR A 57 13.24 16.97 -4.56
N TRP A 58 11.92 16.88 -4.74
CA TRP A 58 11.08 18.07 -5.04
C TRP A 58 10.96 19.06 -3.88
N SER A 59 11.19 18.61 -2.63
CA SER A 59 11.14 19.49 -1.45
C SER A 59 12.44 20.26 -1.24
N SER A 60 13.51 19.92 -1.98
CA SER A 60 14.85 20.51 -1.85
C SER A 60 15.14 21.59 -2.90
N GLU A 61 14.26 21.76 -3.88
CA GLU A 61 14.37 22.76 -4.96
C GLU A 61 13.42 23.96 -4.75
N GLY A 62 12.80 24.08 -3.57
CA GLY A 62 11.89 25.17 -3.19
C GLY A 62 12.52 26.20 -2.26
#